data_AF-A0A351HTF4-F1
#
_entry.id   AF-A0A351HTF4-F1
#
_cell.length_a   1.000
_cell.length_b   1.000
_cell.length_c   1.000
_cell.angle_alpha   90.00
_cell.angle_beta   90.00
_cell.angle_gamma   90.00
#
_symmetry.space_group_name_H-M   'P 1'
#
loop_
_entity.id
_entity.type
_entity.pdbx_description
1 polymer ?
#
loop_
_entity_poly.entity_id
_entity_poly.type
_entity_poly.pdbx_seq_one_letter_code
_entity_poly.pdbx_strand_id
1 'polypeptide(L)' 'ANCCQPNAIMTLKEYLEDYAAPETKLNGEKTIARELASIPNDKVRRIAADHLTELNSGKRDFR' A
#
# COMPACT_ATOMS: atom_id res chain seq x y z
N ALA A 1 10.28 -0.61 -16.40
CA ALA A 1 8.85 -0.47 -16.07
C ALA A 1 8.71 -0.37 -14.55
N ASN A 2 8.71 0.84 -13.99
CA ASN A 2 8.57 1.08 -12.54
C ASN A 2 7.58 2.24 -12.28
N CYS A 3 6.49 2.26 -13.06
CA CYS A 3 5.52 3.37 -13.05
C CYS A 3 4.25 3.03 -12.24
N CYS A 4 3.89 1.74 -12.09
CA CYS A 4 2.55 1.37 -11.60
C CYS A 4 2.53 0.74 -10.21
N GLN A 5 3.65 0.21 -9.71
CA GLN A 5 3.69 -0.56 -8.46
C GLN A 5 3.26 0.25 -7.21
N PRO A 6 3.74 1.49 -7.00
CA PRO A 6 3.38 2.27 -5.80
C PRO A 6 1.89 2.64 -5.77
N ASN A 7 1.34 3.08 -6.90
CA ASN A 7 -0.07 3.48 -6.98
C ASN A 7 -1.00 2.27 -6.82
N ALA A 8 -0.63 1.11 -7.37
CA ALA A 8 -1.39 -0.13 -7.17
C ALA A 8 -1.44 -0.55 -5.70
N ILE A 9 -0.35 -0.39 -4.96
CA ILE A 9 -0.30 -0.69 -3.52
C ILE A 9 -1.24 0.23 -2.74
N MET A 10 -1.27 1.52 -3.09
CA MET A 10 -2.16 2.49 -2.44
C MET A 10 -3.63 2.17 -2.67
N THR A 11 -4.05 1.97 -3.93
CA THR A 11 -5.45 1.63 -4.25
C THR A 11 -5.87 0.31 -3.63
N LEU A 12 -4.97 -0.68 -3.58
CA LEU A 12 -5.24 -1.94 -2.89
C LEU A 12 -5.47 -1.72 -1.40
N LYS A 13 -4.64 -0.92 -0.72
CA LYS A 13 -4.82 -0.62 0.71
C LYS A 13 -6.15 0.10 0.97
N GLU A 14 -6.54 1.06 0.14
CA GLU A 14 -7.84 1.74 0.25
C GLU A 14 -9.00 0.75 0.14
N TYR A 15 -8.97 -0.13 -0.86
CA TYR A 15 -9.98 -1.18 -1.00
C TYR A 15 -10.06 -2.10 0.23
N LEU A 16 -8.91 -2.48 0.78
CA LEU A 16 -8.83 -3.35 1.95
C LEU A 16 -9.33 -2.68 3.23
N GLU A 17 -9.18 -1.37 3.37
CA GLU A 17 -9.72 -0.61 4.50
C GLU A 17 -11.24 -0.42 4.42
N ASP A 18 -11.76 -0.14 3.22
CA ASP A 18 -13.16 0.27 3.04
C ASP A 18 -14.13 -0.88 2.80
N TYR A 19 -13.66 -1.94 2.14
CA TYR A 19 -14.56 -2.96 1.60
C TYR A 19 -14.18 -4.40 1.98
N ALA A 20 -12.94 -4.65 2.38
CA ALA A 20 -12.50 -6.02 2.63
C ALA A 20 -12.91 -6.55 4.01
N ALA A 21 -13.30 -7.83 4.04
CA ALA A 21 -13.46 -8.56 5.27
C ALA A 21 -12.11 -8.66 6.04
N PRO A 22 -12.13 -8.82 7.38
CA PRO A 22 -10.91 -8.86 8.20
C PRO A 22 -9.86 -9.86 7.72
N GLU A 23 -10.28 -11.04 7.25
CA GLU A 23 -9.39 -12.08 6.71
C GLU A 23 -8.73 -11.64 5.39
N THR A 24 -9.51 -11.08 4.47
CA THR A 24 -9.01 -10.54 3.20
C THR A 24 -8.05 -9.37 3.45
N LYS A 25 -8.37 -8.51 4.42
CA LYS A 25 -7.52 -7.41 4.85
C LYS A 25 -6.16 -7.90 5.32
N LEU A 26 -6.14 -8.90 6.20
CA LEU A 26 -4.90 -9.50 6.71
C LEU A 26 -4.02 -10.09 5.59
N ASN A 27 -4.63 -10.77 4.63
CA ASN A 27 -3.91 -11.35 3.48
C ASN A 27 -3.44 -10.28 2.48
N GLY A 28 -4.23 -9.22 2.31
CA GLY A 28 -3.89 -8.07 1.50
C GLY A 28 -2.70 -7.29 2.06
N GLU A 29 -2.63 -7.09 3.38
CA GLU A 29 -1.51 -6.43 4.04
C GLU A 29 -0.19 -7.22 3.87
N LYS A 30 -0.23 -8.55 3.97
CA LYS A 30 0.94 -9.40 3.68
C LYS A 30 1.41 -9.24 2.24
N THR A 31 0.47 -9.13 1.31
CA THR A 31 0.77 -8.93 -0.12
C THR A 31 1.42 -7.57 -0.36
N ILE A 32 0.85 -6.50 0.23
CA ILE A 32 1.41 -5.15 0.17
C ILE A 32 2.85 -5.13 0.71
N ALA A 33 3.11 -5.75 1.86
CA ALA A 33 4.45 -5.78 2.44
C ALA A 33 5.48 -6.45 1.52
N ARG A 34 5.09 -7.56 0.86
CA ARG A 34 5.93 -8.26 -0.11
C ARG A 34 6.22 -7.41 -1.35
N GLU A 35 5.20 -6.78 -1.92
CA GLU A 35 5.37 -5.93 -3.11
C GLU A 35 6.24 -4.71 -2.78
N LEU A 36 6.07 -4.12 -1.60
CA LEU A 36 6.87 -2.99 -1.14
C LEU A 36 8.35 -3.36 -1.05
N ALA A 37 8.66 -4.55 -0.50
CA ALA A 37 10.02 -5.08 -0.45
C ALA A 37 10.61 -5.38 -1.85
N SER A 38 9.76 -5.68 -2.83
CA SER A 38 10.18 -5.90 -4.21
C SER A 38 10.52 -4.62 -4.97
N ILE A 39 10.20 -3.43 -4.44
CA ILE A 39 10.54 -2.16 -5.08
C ILE A 39 12.06 -1.94 -4.99
N PRO A 40 12.78 -1.90 -6.14
CA PRO A 40 14.24 -1.78 -6.15
C PRO A 40 14.72 -0.36 -5.81
N ASN A 41 13.84 0.64 -5.94
CA ASN A 41 14.17 2.03 -5.65
C ASN A 41 13.82 2.37 -4.19
N ASP A 42 14.85 2.54 -3.35
CA ASP A 42 14.69 2.82 -1.92
C ASP A 42 13.90 4.10 -1.63
N LYS A 43 14.02 5.13 -2.47
CA LYS A 43 13.27 6.37 -2.31
C LYS A 43 11.77 6.13 -2.52
N VAL A 44 11.41 5.40 -3.57
CA VAL A 44 10.02 5.05 -3.86
C VAL A 44 9.46 4.10 -2.80
N ARG A 45 10.26 3.13 -2.34
CA ARG A 45 9.87 2.21 -1.26
C ARG A 45 9.56 2.95 0.04
N ARG A 46 10.38 3.93 0.43
CA ARG A 46 10.14 4.77 1.62
C ARG A 46 8.88 5.60 1.49
N ILE A 47 8.69 6.29 0.37
CA ILE A 47 7.48 7.10 0.13
C ILE A 47 6.21 6.23 0.24
N ALA A 48 6.22 5.04 -0.36
CA ALA A 48 5.10 4.11 -0.26
C ALA A 48 4.87 3.61 1.18
N ALA A 49 5.93 3.31 1.94
CA ALA A 49 5.81 2.92 3.35
C ALA A 49 5.23 4.04 4.23
N ASP A 50 5.68 5.28 4.01
CA ASP A 50 5.20 6.44 4.74
C ASP A 50 3.72 6.68 4.44
N HIS A 51 3.31 6.65 3.17
CA HIS A 51 1.91 6.79 2.78
C HIS A 51 1.00 5.68 3.34
N LEU A 52 1.48 4.41 3.38
CA LEU A 52 0.74 3.32 4.02
C LEU A 52 0.53 3.56 5.53
N THR A 53 1.52 4.17 6.19
CA THR A 53 1.44 4.52 7.61
C THR A 53 0.46 5.67 7.85
N GLU A 54 0.45 6.66 6.95
CA GLU A 54 -0.52 7.77 7.01
C GLU A 54 -1.96 7.33 6.70
N LEU A 55 -2.14 6.37 5.79
CA LEU A 55 -3.45 5.74 5.51
C LEU A 55 -4.04 5.08 6.77
N ASN A 56 -3.23 4.37 7.55
CA ASN A 56 -3.66 3.79 8.83
C ASN A 56 -4.05 4.87 9.87
N SER A 57 -3.56 6.09 9.72
CA SER A 57 -3.89 7.22 10.60
C SER A 57 -5.17 7.96 10.14
N GLY A 58 -5.86 7.47 9.11
CA GLY A 58 -7.11 8.03 8.59
C GLY A 58 -6.95 9.16 7.59
N LYS A 59 -5.72 9.50 7.17
CA LYS A 59 -5.50 10.42 6.04
C LYS A 59 -5.78 9.67 4.74
N ARG A 60 -6.86 10.05 4.06
CA ARG A 60 -7.26 9.49 2.77
C ARG A 60 -7.35 10.57 1.70
N ASP A 61 -6.20 10.97 1.16
CA ASP A 61 -6.06 11.53 -0.19
C ASP A 61 -4.55 11.65 -0.48
N PHE A 62 -3.97 10.66 -1.14
CA PHE A 62 -2.59 10.71 -1.63
C PHE A 62 -2.63 10.58 -3.15
N ARG A 63 -2.74 11.72 -3.84
CA ARG A 63 -2.58 11.82 -5.30
C ARG A 63 -1.25 12.46 -5.64
#